data_AF-A0A8J5HYC3-F1
#
_entry.id   AF-A0A8J5HYC3-F1
#
_cell.length_a   1.000
_cell.length_b   1.000
_cell.length_c   1.000
_cell.angle_alpha   90.00
_cell.angle_beta   90.00
_cell.angle_gamma   90.00
#
_symmetry.space_group_name_H-M   'P 1'
#
loop_
_entity.id
_entity.type
_entity.pdbx_description
1 polymer ?
#
loop_
_entity_poly.entity_id
_entity_poly.type
_entity_poly.pdbx_seq_one_letter_code
_entity_poly.pdbx_strand_id
1 'polypeptide(L)'
;MVGDNRKTIRCKFCEKVITGGITRLKQHIAHVTGNVEICHKAPKEISSMLRKHLQDSKASRSSMQRKKQIALDSITQNTRVSESGSSGGDDIKDIENRELQKAIKESRKTRVIEEQMRNRYGQGFSGSSSGLDPGLKKGMS
;
A
#
# COMPACT_ATOMS: atom_id res chain seq x y z
N MET A 1 -30.60 17.28 -1.68
CA MET A 1 -30.80 15.83 -1.94
C MET A 1 -29.49 15.12 -1.66
N VAL A 2 -29.41 14.34 -0.59
CA VAL A 2 -28.20 13.55 -0.28
C VAL A 2 -28.13 12.44 -1.33
N GLY A 3 -27.05 12.42 -2.12
CA GLY A 3 -26.85 11.41 -3.15
C GLY A 3 -26.72 10.02 -2.52
N ASP A 4 -27.76 9.22 -2.62
CA ASP A 4 -27.80 7.80 -2.26
C ASP A 4 -26.93 6.97 -3.22
N ASN A 5 -25.63 7.23 -3.24
CA ASN A 5 -24.65 6.45 -3.98
C ASN A 5 -24.30 5.18 -3.18
N ARG A 6 -25.31 4.45 -2.73
CA ARG A 6 -25.12 3.21 -1.96
C ARG A 6 -24.55 2.16 -2.92
N LYS A 7 -23.24 1.94 -2.84
CA LYS A 7 -22.53 0.87 -3.58
C LYS A 7 -23.01 -0.49 -3.07
N THR A 8 -24.11 -0.98 -3.64
CA THR A 8 -24.66 -2.31 -3.41
C THR A 8 -24.12 -3.29 -4.44
N ILE A 9 -23.82 -4.51 -4.01
CA ILE A 9 -23.32 -5.56 -4.89
C ILE A 9 -24.10 -6.84 -4.62
N ARG A 10 -24.46 -7.58 -5.67
CA ARG A 10 -25.10 -8.89 -5.59
C ARG A 10 -24.05 -10.00 -5.55
N CYS A 11 -24.15 -10.90 -4.57
CA CYS A 11 -23.33 -12.10 -4.53
C CYS A 11 -23.79 -13.09 -5.61
N LYS A 12 -22.87 -13.64 -6.42
CA LYS A 12 -23.23 -14.58 -7.49
C LYS A 12 -23.54 -16.00 -7.00
N PHE A 13 -23.14 -16.36 -5.77
CA PHE A 13 -23.35 -17.70 -5.22
C PHE A 13 -24.70 -17.83 -4.51
N CYS A 14 -25.04 -16.85 -3.67
CA CYS A 14 -26.28 -16.86 -2.88
C CYS A 14 -27.31 -15.81 -3.33
N GLU A 15 -26.99 -15.02 -4.36
CA GLU A 15 -27.84 -13.94 -4.92
C GLU A 15 -28.20 -12.83 -3.95
N LYS A 16 -27.63 -12.82 -2.74
CA LYS A 16 -27.90 -11.80 -1.75
C LYS A 16 -27.31 -10.45 -2.15
N VAL A 17 -28.08 -9.39 -1.94
CA VAL A 17 -27.63 -8.00 -2.12
C VAL A 17 -26.94 -7.52 -0.85
N ILE A 18 -25.69 -7.12 -0.98
CA ILE A 18 -24.84 -6.66 0.11
C ILE A 18 -24.60 -5.16 -0.05
N THR A 19 -24.89 -4.40 1.00
CA THR A 19 -24.60 -2.96 1.08
C THR A 19 -23.18 -2.74 1.61
N GLY A 20 -22.41 -1.83 1.00
CA GLY A 20 -21.05 -1.48 1.45
C GLY A 20 -19.92 -2.02 0.55
N GLY A 21 -20.22 -2.30 -0.71
CA GLY A 21 -19.23 -2.51 -1.76
C GLY A 21 -18.48 -3.85 -1.72
N ILE A 22 -17.38 -3.90 -2.47
CA ILE A 22 -16.62 -5.12 -2.77
C ILE A 22 -16.02 -5.75 -1.51
N THR A 23 -15.63 -4.94 -0.53
CA THR A 23 -14.98 -5.42 0.70
C THR A 23 -15.90 -6.33 1.51
N ARG A 24 -17.18 -5.93 1.68
CA ARG A 24 -18.17 -6.75 2.37
C ARG A 24 -18.55 -8.00 1.58
N LEU A 25 -18.62 -7.90 0.25
CA LEU A 25 -18.79 -9.09 -0.59
C LEU A 25 -17.64 -10.09 -0.41
N LYS A 26 -16.39 -9.62 -0.37
CA LYS A 26 -15.23 -10.49 -0.14
C LYS A 26 -15.31 -11.18 1.22
N GLN A 27 -15.73 -10.48 2.27
CA GLN A 27 -15.93 -11.05 3.61
C GLN A 27 -17.04 -12.11 3.63
N HIS A 28 -18.17 -11.84 2.97
CA HIS A 28 -19.29 -12.75 2.83
C HIS A 28 -18.88 -14.09 2.18
N ILE A 29 -18.11 -14.05 1.08
CA ILE A 29 -17.65 -15.24 0.36
C ILE A 29 -16.54 -15.97 1.14
N ALA A 30 -15.60 -15.24 1.76
CA ALA A 30 -14.44 -15.83 2.43
C ALA A 30 -14.74 -16.45 3.81
N HIS A 31 -16.00 -16.45 4.24
CA HIS A 31 -16.43 -16.86 5.60
C HIS A 31 -15.62 -16.20 6.70
N VAL A 32 -15.25 -14.93 6.49
CA VAL A 32 -14.51 -14.15 7.50
C VAL A 32 -15.53 -13.57 8.45
N THR A 33 -15.40 -13.89 9.74
CA THR A 33 -16.25 -13.36 10.81
C THR A 33 -16.15 -11.83 10.88
N GLY A 34 -17.31 -11.16 10.92
CA GLY A 34 -17.45 -9.70 10.93
C GLY A 34 -18.92 -9.27 10.88
N ASN A 35 -19.19 -8.02 10.48
CA ASN A 35 -20.55 -7.45 10.40
C ASN A 35 -21.32 -7.87 9.12
N VAL A 36 -20.93 -8.98 8.48
CA VAL A 36 -21.55 -9.48 7.25
C VAL A 36 -21.76 -10.97 7.43
N GLU A 37 -22.95 -11.44 7.10
CA GLU A 37 -23.28 -12.86 7.07
C GLU A 37 -22.40 -13.66 6.09
N ILE A 38 -22.29 -14.96 6.32
CA ILE A 38 -21.49 -15.87 5.51
C ILE A 38 -22.27 -16.42 4.32
N CYS A 39 -21.57 -16.70 3.22
CA CYS A 39 -22.17 -17.30 2.03
C CYS A 39 -22.23 -18.83 2.12
N HIS A 40 -23.37 -19.42 2.48
CA HIS A 40 -23.52 -20.87 2.55
C HIS A 40 -23.44 -21.59 1.18
N LYS A 41 -23.70 -20.86 0.08
CA LYS A 41 -23.64 -21.40 -1.30
C LYS A 41 -22.26 -21.26 -1.97
N ALA A 42 -21.29 -20.63 -1.31
CA ALA A 42 -19.96 -20.48 -1.89
C ALA A 42 -19.17 -21.80 -1.81
N PRO A 43 -18.53 -22.25 -2.90
CA PRO A 43 -17.64 -23.41 -2.86
C PRO A 43 -16.52 -23.24 -1.84
N LYS A 44 -16.16 -24.33 -1.15
CA LYS A 44 -15.10 -24.32 -0.13
C LYS A 44 -13.75 -23.87 -0.69
N GLU A 45 -13.44 -24.28 -1.92
CA GLU A 45 -12.19 -23.91 -2.59
C GLU A 45 -12.07 -22.40 -2.78
N ILE A 46 -13.14 -21.76 -3.29
CA ILE A 46 -13.19 -20.31 -3.51
C ILE A 46 -13.11 -19.57 -2.17
N SER A 47 -13.85 -20.05 -1.17
CA SER A 47 -13.87 -19.46 0.17
C SER A 47 -12.47 -19.51 0.82
N SER A 48 -11.78 -20.65 0.71
CA SER A 48 -10.42 -20.85 1.24
C SER A 48 -9.39 -20.00 0.51
N MET A 49 -9.42 -19.99 -0.82
CA MET A 49 -8.53 -19.16 -1.65
C MET A 49 -8.70 -17.67 -1.28
N LEU A 50 -9.94 -17.18 -1.25
CA LEU A 50 -10.22 -15.79 -0.94
C LEU A 50 -9.81 -15.42 0.49
N ARG A 51 -10.03 -16.32 1.46
CA ARG A 51 -9.60 -16.14 2.84
C ARG A 51 -8.08 -16.00 2.96
N LYS A 52 -7.30 -16.81 2.25
CA LYS A 52 -5.83 -16.70 2.21
C LYS A 52 -5.40 -15.34 1.66
N HIS A 53 -5.92 -14.92 0.50
CA HIS A 53 -5.59 -13.61 -0.08
C HIS A 53 -5.90 -12.43 0.85
N LEU A 54 -7.01 -12.52 1.61
CA LEU A 54 -7.36 -11.49 2.59
C LEU A 54 -6.40 -11.46 3.78
N GLN A 55 -5.87 -12.62 4.20
CA GLN A 55 -4.89 -12.72 5.28
C GLN A 55 -3.51 -12.22 4.84
N ASP A 56 -3.05 -12.59 3.65
CA ASP A 56 -1.77 -12.15 3.09
C ASP A 56 -1.73 -10.61 2.95
N SER A 57 -2.86 -10.02 2.54
CA SER A 57 -3.02 -8.57 2.47
C SER A 57 -2.95 -7.89 3.84
N LYS A 58 -3.38 -8.56 4.92
CA LYS A 58 -3.22 -8.03 6.30
C LYS A 58 -1.78 -8.18 6.78
N ALA A 59 -1.13 -9.30 6.49
CA ALA A 59 0.25 -9.58 6.88
C ALA A 59 1.26 -8.64 6.21
N SER A 60 1.04 -8.30 4.93
CA SER A 60 1.86 -7.31 4.23
C SER A 60 1.72 -5.91 4.83
N ARG A 61 0.48 -5.52 5.21
CA ARG A 61 0.21 -4.23 5.85
C ARG A 61 0.81 -4.12 7.25
N SER A 62 0.73 -5.17 8.07
CA SER A 62 1.32 -5.18 9.41
C SER A 62 2.85 -5.19 9.37
N SER A 63 3.44 -5.91 8.42
CA SER A 63 4.90 -5.90 8.19
C SER A 63 5.39 -4.52 7.74
N MET A 64 4.66 -3.85 6.85
CA MET A 64 4.97 -2.49 6.41
C MET A 64 4.82 -1.47 7.55
N GLN A 65 3.81 -1.63 8.40
CA GLN A 65 3.62 -0.78 9.58
C GLN A 65 4.73 -0.97 10.62
N ARG A 66 5.17 -2.22 10.86
CA ARG A 66 6.31 -2.50 11.75
C ARG A 66 7.61 -1.92 11.22
N LYS A 67 7.88 -2.07 9.91
CA LYS A 67 9.05 -1.46 9.26
C LYS A 67 9.01 0.07 9.35
N LYS A 68 7.85 0.69 9.15
CA LYS A 68 7.66 2.13 9.33
C LYS A 68 7.93 2.55 10.78
N GLN A 69 7.45 1.79 11.76
CA GLN A 69 7.67 2.09 13.18
C GLN A 69 9.16 2.01 13.55
N ILE A 70 9.85 0.94 13.13
CA ILE A 70 11.30 0.77 13.34
C ILE A 70 12.07 1.93 12.71
N ALA A 71 11.72 2.30 11.46
CA ALA A 71 12.38 3.40 10.77
C ALA A 71 12.15 4.77 11.44
N LEU A 72 11.03 4.98 12.15
CA LEU A 72 10.78 6.20 12.92
C LEU A 72 11.54 6.20 14.25
N ASP A 73 11.66 5.03 14.89
CA ASP A 73 12.34 4.89 16.17
C ASP A 73 13.86 5.09 16.02
N SER A 74 14.46 4.59 14.93
CA SER A 74 15.87 4.85 14.59
C SER A 74 16.18 6.34 14.36
N ILE A 75 15.23 7.11 13.84
CA ILE A 75 15.42 8.56 13.64
C ILE A 75 15.40 9.29 14.99
N THR A 76 14.54 8.83 15.92
CA THR A 76 14.40 9.42 17.26
C THR A 76 15.63 9.17 18.15
N GLN A 77 16.29 8.03 17.99
CA GLN A 77 17.55 7.70 18.65
C GLN A 77 18.71 8.59 18.17
N ASN A 78 18.78 8.88 16.86
CA ASN A 78 19.79 9.77 16.30
C ASN A 78 19.61 11.25 16.70
N THR A 79 18.42 11.67 17.12
CA THR A 79 18.18 13.04 17.61
C THR A 79 18.46 13.24 19.10
N ARG A 80 18.79 12.18 19.85
CA ARG A 80 19.15 12.26 21.28
C ARG A 80 20.65 12.37 21.55
N VAL A 81 21.48 12.40 20.51
CA VAL A 81 22.94 12.60 20.63
C VAL A 81 23.30 13.97 20.05
N SER A 82 23.21 15.00 20.90
CA SER A 82 24.07 16.19 20.92
C SER A 82 23.39 17.30 21.74
N GLU A 83 23.32 17.11 23.06
CA GLU A 83 23.35 18.22 24.01
C GLU A 83 24.58 18.03 24.91
N SER A 84 25.74 18.35 24.36
CA SER A 84 26.92 18.76 25.14
C SER A 84 27.72 19.73 24.27
N GLY A 85 27.56 21.02 24.55
CA GLY A 85 28.19 22.09 23.78
C GLY A 85 29.71 22.18 23.99
N SER A 86 30.41 22.76 23.02
CA SER A 86 31.49 23.72 23.27
C SER A 86 31.92 24.46 22.00
N SER A 87 31.85 25.79 22.08
CA SER A 87 32.74 26.84 21.55
C SER A 87 33.31 26.78 20.12
N GLY A 88 32.98 27.81 19.32
CA GLY A 88 33.91 28.45 18.38
C GLY A 88 33.64 28.28 16.87
N GLY A 89 33.31 29.40 16.21
CA GLY A 89 33.79 29.77 14.86
C GLY A 89 33.24 29.06 13.61
N ASP A 90 32.83 29.89 12.63
CA ASP A 90 32.81 29.66 11.18
C ASP A 90 31.50 29.16 10.53
N ASP A 91 30.70 30.12 10.07
CA ASP A 91 29.39 30.04 9.37
C ASP A 91 29.32 29.20 8.06
N ILE A 92 30.36 28.45 7.70
CA ILE A 92 30.50 27.78 6.40
C ILE A 92 30.09 26.29 6.46
N LYS A 93 30.27 25.63 7.60
CA LYS A 93 30.00 24.18 7.76
C LYS A 93 28.49 23.88 7.88
N ASP A 94 27.67 24.86 8.24
CA ASP A 94 26.23 24.71 8.39
C ASP A 94 25.47 24.72 7.05
N ILE A 95 26.00 25.38 6.02
CA ILE A 95 25.38 25.43 4.68
C ILE A 95 25.55 24.09 3.96
N GLU A 96 26.77 23.55 3.94
CA GLU A 96 27.07 22.26 3.30
C GLU A 96 26.32 21.10 3.99
N ASN A 97 26.23 21.12 5.32
CA ASN A 97 25.50 20.13 6.09
C ASN A 97 23.98 20.21 5.81
N ARG A 98 23.43 21.42 5.60
CA ARG A 98 22.02 21.61 5.24
C ARG A 98 21.69 21.10 3.84
N GLU A 99 22.56 21.33 2.86
CA GLU A 99 22.37 20.83 1.49
C GLU A 99 22.51 19.30 1.43
N LEU A 100 23.48 18.73 2.15
CA LEU A 100 23.63 17.28 2.27
C LEU A 100 22.39 16.63 2.93
N GLN A 101 21.86 17.24 3.99
CA GLN A 101 20.63 16.78 4.64
C GLN A 101 19.39 16.89 3.73
N LYS A 102 19.30 17.94 2.89
CA LYS A 102 18.23 18.05 1.88
C LYS A 102 18.34 16.93 0.86
N ALA A 103 19.54 16.67 0.33
CA ALA A 103 19.78 15.63 -0.67
C ALA A 103 19.44 14.22 -0.13
N ILE A 104 19.83 13.90 1.11
CA ILE A 104 19.48 12.63 1.77
C ILE A 104 17.96 12.50 1.94
N LYS A 105 17.29 13.59 2.35
CA LYS A 105 15.83 13.62 2.55
C LYS A 105 15.07 13.47 1.23
N GLU A 106 15.58 14.04 0.15
CA GLU A 106 14.99 13.96 -1.19
C GLU A 106 15.16 12.58 -1.79
N SER A 107 16.38 12.01 -1.74
CA SER A 107 16.67 10.64 -2.17
C SER A 107 15.80 9.61 -1.47
N ARG A 108 15.55 9.80 -0.17
CA ARG A 108 14.66 8.92 0.60
C ARG A 108 13.19 9.03 0.15
N LYS A 109 12.74 10.23 -0.25
CA LYS A 109 11.37 10.42 -0.77
C LYS A 109 11.20 9.78 -2.14
N THR A 110 12.15 9.95 -3.06
CA THR A 110 12.09 9.36 -4.40
C THR A 110 12.09 7.84 -4.36
N ARG A 111 12.96 7.20 -3.55
CA ARG A 111 12.96 5.73 -3.40
C ARG A 111 11.62 5.18 -2.89
N VAL A 112 11.01 5.86 -1.92
CA VAL A 112 9.70 5.45 -1.37
C VAL A 112 8.58 5.60 -2.41
N ILE A 113 8.62 6.66 -3.24
CA ILE A 113 7.65 6.86 -4.32
C ILE A 113 7.80 5.78 -5.39
N GLU A 114 9.04 5.49 -5.82
CA GLU A 114 9.32 4.46 -6.82
C GLU A 114 8.90 3.06 -6.34
N GLU A 115 9.18 2.73 -5.07
CA GLU A 115 8.76 1.47 -4.45
C GLU A 115 7.23 1.38 -4.33
N GLN A 116 6.55 2.48 -3.97
CA GLN A 116 5.09 2.52 -3.97
C GLN A 116 4.49 2.35 -5.36
N MET A 117 5.10 2.91 -6.40
CA MET A 117 4.68 2.71 -7.78
C MET A 117 4.88 1.25 -8.19
N ARG A 118 6.05 0.67 -7.92
CA ARG A 118 6.36 -0.74 -8.20
C ARG A 118 5.37 -1.69 -7.52
N ASN A 119 5.01 -1.42 -6.26
CA ASN A 119 4.02 -2.23 -5.54
C ASN A 119 2.59 -2.03 -6.05
N ARG A 120 2.23 -0.83 -6.53
CA ARG A 120 0.91 -0.59 -7.13
C ARG A 120 0.75 -1.23 -8.50
N TYR A 121 1.80 -1.25 -9.32
CA TYR A 121 1.77 -1.87 -10.67
C TYR A 121 2.13 -3.37 -10.66
N GLY A 122 2.86 -3.86 -9.66
CA GLY A 122 3.21 -5.29 -9.52
C GLY A 122 2.11 -6.16 -8.92
N GLN A 123 1.00 -5.56 -8.47
CA GLN A 123 -0.15 -6.26 -7.92
C GLN A 123 -1.37 -6.10 -8.86
N GLY A 124 -1.17 -6.37 -10.15
CA GLY A 124 -2.19 -6.28 -11.20
C GLY A 124 -2.16 -7.48 -12.13
N PHE A 125 -3.17 -8.34 -12.00
CA PHE A 125 -3.76 -9.18 -13.04
C PHE A 125 -2.87 -10.28 -13.68
N SER A 126 -2.91 -11.48 -13.10
CA SER A 126 -2.71 -12.73 -13.83
C SER A 126 -3.89 -12.95 -14.78
N GLY A 127 -3.80 -12.38 -15.98
CA GLY A 127 -4.70 -12.66 -17.09
C GLY A 127 -3.87 -12.90 -18.33
N SER A 128 -3.69 -14.18 -18.66
CA SER A 128 -3.18 -14.60 -19.96
C SER A 128 -4.16 -14.16 -21.05
N SER A 129 -3.75 -13.26 -21.93
CA SER A 129 -4.26 -13.19 -23.30
C SER A 129 -3.27 -12.46 -24.20
N SER A 130 -2.46 -13.24 -24.91
CA SER A 130 -2.15 -13.09 -26.34
C SER A 130 -2.05 -11.68 -26.93
N GLY A 131 -0.83 -11.28 -27.29
CA GLY A 131 -0.46 -10.61 -28.54
C GLY A 131 -1.01 -9.22 -28.84
N LEU A 132 -0.09 -8.26 -29.07
CA LEU A 132 0.04 -7.45 -30.30
C LEU A 132 1.10 -6.35 -30.07
N ASP A 133 2.23 -6.46 -30.78
CA ASP A 133 3.08 -5.33 -31.15
C ASP A 133 2.28 -4.41 -32.10
N PRO A 134 2.37 -3.07 -31.96
CA PRO A 134 3.19 -2.36 -32.93
C PRO A 134 3.90 -1.11 -32.37
N GLY A 135 5.19 -0.95 -32.70
CA GLY A 135 5.97 0.25 -32.41
C GLY A 135 5.57 1.47 -33.25
N LEU A 136 5.93 2.69 -32.77
CA LEU A 136 6.24 3.82 -33.66
C LEU A 136 7.00 4.98 -32.99
N LYS A 137 8.24 5.14 -33.47
CA LYS A 137 9.05 6.34 -33.77
C LYS A 137 9.57 7.31 -32.68
N LYS A 138 10.92 7.36 -32.69
CA LYS A 138 11.86 8.39 -32.26
C LYS A 138 11.60 9.73 -32.97
N GLY A 139 11.71 10.84 -32.25
CA GLY A 139 11.77 12.19 -32.80
C GLY A 139 12.74 13.03 -31.98
N MET A 140 13.90 13.33 -32.57
CA MET A 140 14.86 14.33 -32.11
C MET A 140 14.44 15.68 -32.69
N SER A 141 14.56 16.75 -31.90
CA SER A 141 14.73 18.13 -32.38
C SER A 141 15.64 18.85 -31.39
#